data_AF-A0A975MRX1-F1
#
_entry.id   AF-A0A975MRX1-F1
#
_cell.length_a   1.000
_cell.length_b   1.000
_cell.length_c   1.000
_cell.angle_alpha   90.00
_cell.angle_beta   90.00
_cell.angle_gamma   90.00
#
_symmetry.space_group_name_H-M   'P 1'
#
loop_
_entity.id
_entity.type
_entity.pdbx_description
1 polymer ?
#
loop_
_entity_poly.entity_id
_entity_poly.type
_entity_poly.pdbx_seq_one_letter_code
_entity_poly.pdbx_strand_id
1 'polypeptide(L)'
;MGRRERPLDEDGGAVTRFAAELRRLRVDAGTPTFRELARRAHYAAGTLSEATGGKKLPTLAVTTAFVRACGGDERAWEARWRAASAALAAERD
;
A
#
# COMPACT_ATOMS: atom_id res chain seq x y z
N MET A 1 -0.05 15.88 -16.02
CA MET A 1 1.29 15.27 -15.87
C MET A 1 1.28 14.36 -14.65
N GLY A 2 1.32 13.05 -14.89
CA GLY A 2 1.27 12.03 -13.85
C GLY A 2 2.55 12.08 -13.03
N ARG A 3 2.41 12.29 -11.71
CA ARG A 3 3.52 12.13 -10.78
C ARG A 3 3.93 10.66 -10.87
N ARG A 4 5.00 10.36 -11.61
CA ARG A 4 5.60 9.03 -11.69
C ARG A 4 5.81 8.57 -10.25
N GLU A 5 5.23 7.42 -9.92
CA GLU A 5 5.47 6.76 -8.64
C GLU A 5 6.99 6.71 -8.44
N ARG A 6 7.46 7.19 -7.28
CA ARG A 6 8.88 7.12 -6.93
C ARG A 6 9.32 5.67 -7.10
N PRO A 7 10.49 5.38 -7.70
CA PRO A 7 11.07 4.05 -7.61
C PRO A 7 11.03 3.62 -6.15
N LEU A 8 10.48 2.42 -5.89
CA LEU A 8 10.55 1.84 -4.56
C LEU A 8 12.04 1.64 -4.26
N ASP A 9 12.46 1.93 -3.03
CA ASP A 9 13.81 1.59 -2.60
C ASP A 9 14.04 0.09 -2.84
N GLU A 10 15.06 -0.24 -3.64
CA GLU A 10 15.38 -1.59 -4.12
C GLU A 10 15.95 -2.50 -3.02
N ASP A 11 15.92 -2.04 -1.76
CA ASP A 11 16.41 -2.76 -0.57
C ASP A 11 15.74 -4.14 -0.38
N GLY A 12 14.60 -4.38 -1.04
CA GLY A 12 13.96 -5.71 -1.09
C GLY A 12 13.34 -6.15 0.23
N GLY A 13 13.39 -5.32 1.27
CA GLY A 13 12.82 -5.56 2.60
C GLY A 13 11.29 -5.66 2.63
N ALA A 14 10.74 -6.08 3.77
CA ALA A 14 9.31 -6.39 3.90
C ALA A 14 8.39 -5.22 3.48
N VAL A 15 8.81 -3.97 3.74
CA VAL A 15 8.06 -2.76 3.38
C VAL A 15 8.00 -2.56 1.86
N THR A 16 9.13 -2.71 1.17
CA THR A 16 9.22 -2.57 -0.28
C THR A 16 8.35 -3.61 -0.98
N ARG A 17 8.42 -4.87 -0.53
CA ARG A 17 7.58 -5.96 -1.06
C ARG A 17 6.09 -5.69 -0.85
N PHE A 18 5.71 -5.26 0.35
CA PHE A 18 4.31 -4.94 0.65
C PHE A 18 3.78 -3.77 -0.21
N ALA A 19 4.59 -2.73 -0.41
CA ALA A 19 4.23 -1.60 -1.26
C ALA A 19 4.09 -2.00 -2.74
N ALA A 20 4.93 -2.92 -3.24
CA ALA A 20 4.82 -3.46 -4.60
C ALA A 20 3.50 -4.22 -4.80
N GLU A 21 3.11 -5.04 -3.82
CA GLU A 21 1.82 -5.74 -3.86
C GLU A 21 0.63 -4.76 -3.87
N LEU A 22 0.68 -3.67 -3.08
CA LEU A 22 -0.37 -2.65 -3.10
C LEU A 22 -0.48 -1.95 -4.46
N ARG A 23 0.66 -1.69 -5.12
CA ARG A 23 0.66 -1.17 -6.49
C ARG A 23 0.03 -2.16 -7.46
N ARG A 24 0.33 -3.46 -7.31
CA ARG A 24 -0.28 -4.51 -8.14
C ARG A 24 -1.79 -4.57 -7.97
N LEU A 25 -2.30 -4.48 -6.74
CA LEU A 25 -3.73 -4.39 -6.48
C LEU A 25 -4.36 -3.17 -7.16
N ARG A 26 -3.69 -2.02 -7.15
CA ARG A 26 -4.16 -0.83 -7.86
C ARG A 26 -4.23 -1.04 -9.36
N VAL A 27 -3.26 -1.74 -9.93
CA VAL A 27 -3.24 -2.08 -11.37
C VAL A 27 -4.40 -3.01 -11.70
N ASP A 28 -4.60 -4.06 -10.90
CA ASP A 28 -5.71 -5.01 -11.05
C ASP A 28 -7.09 -4.33 -10.95
N ALA A 29 -7.21 -3.34 -10.07
CA ALA A 29 -8.41 -2.52 -9.90
C ALA A 29 -8.63 -1.48 -11.04
N GLY A 30 -7.85 -1.52 -12.12
CA GLY A 30 -7.99 -0.61 -13.26
C GLY A 30 -7.25 0.72 -13.13
N THR A 31 -6.21 0.78 -12.29
CA THR A 31 -5.34 1.96 -12.08
C THR A 31 -6.04 3.25 -11.62
N PRO A 32 -6.98 3.21 -10.64
CA PRO A 32 -7.63 4.41 -10.15
C PRO A 32 -6.60 5.44 -9.66
N THR A 33 -6.90 6.72 -9.86
CA THR A 33 -6.01 7.79 -9.39
C THR A 33 -6.05 7.89 -7.87
N PHE A 34 -4.98 8.36 -7.23
CA PHE A 34 -4.97 8.58 -5.78
C PHE A 34 -6.07 9.56 -5.31
N ARG A 35 -6.55 10.46 -6.19
CA ARG A 35 -7.70 11.34 -5.91
C ARG A 35 -9.03 10.57 -5.88
N GLU A 36 -9.21 9.58 -6.73
CA GLU A 36 -10.38 8.71 -6.71
C GLU A 36 -10.35 7.78 -5.51
N LEU A 37 -9.20 7.16 -5.25
CA LEU A 37 -9.00 6.34 -4.06
C LEU A 37 -9.21 7.16 -2.79
N ALA A 38 -8.76 8.42 -2.74
CA ALA A 38 -9.00 9.30 -1.59
C ALA A 38 -10.49 9.49 -1.29
N ARG A 39 -11.32 9.65 -2.34
CA ARG A 39 -12.78 9.77 -2.19
C ARG A 39 -13.44 8.47 -1.72
N ARG A 40 -12.94 7.31 -2.17
CA ARG A 40 -13.48 5.99 -1.80
C ARG A 40 -13.01 5.50 -0.43
N ALA A 41 -11.76 5.78 -0.09
CA ALA A 41 -11.08 5.32 1.13
C ALA A 41 -11.22 6.31 2.29
N HIS A 42 -11.72 7.53 2.04
CA HIS A 42 -11.78 8.63 3.03
C HIS A 42 -10.42 9.00 3.64
N TYR A 43 -9.34 8.83 2.86
CA TYR A 43 -7.98 9.20 3.23
C TYR A 43 -7.40 10.22 2.25
N ALA A 44 -6.44 11.03 2.70
CA ALA A 44 -5.76 11.98 1.82
C ALA A 44 -4.97 11.25 0.72
N ALA A 45 -5.00 11.81 -0.50
CA ALA A 45 -4.25 11.27 -1.63
C ALA A 45 -2.73 11.16 -1.34
N GLY A 46 -2.19 12.06 -0.50
CA GLY A 46 -0.79 11.98 -0.02
C GLY A 46 -0.52 10.73 0.81
N THR A 47 -1.40 10.41 1.76
CA THR A 47 -1.31 9.21 2.60
C THR A 47 -1.36 7.93 1.77
N LEU A 48 -2.27 7.87 0.78
CA LEU A 48 -2.37 6.70 -0.12
C LEU A 48 -1.14 6.57 -1.02
N SER A 49 -0.60 7.70 -1.49
CA SER A 49 0.65 7.71 -2.26
C SER A 49 1.83 7.24 -1.41
N GLU A 50 1.93 7.65 -0.15
CA GLU A 50 2.96 7.18 0.79
C GLU A 50 2.84 5.68 1.08
N ALA A 51 1.61 5.15 1.23
CA ALA A 51 1.36 3.73 1.48
C ALA A 51 1.91 2.83 0.36
N THR A 52 1.82 3.31 -0.89
CA THR A 52 2.41 2.64 -2.07
C THR A 52 3.86 3.05 -2.35
N GLY A 53 4.46 3.86 -1.47
CA GLY A 53 5.76 4.49 -1.66
C GLY A 53 6.96 3.67 -1.19
N GLY A 54 6.75 2.59 -0.43
CA GLY A 54 7.82 1.69 0.02
C GLY A 54 8.76 2.26 1.09
N LYS A 55 8.48 3.46 1.63
CA LYS A 55 9.33 4.09 2.66
C LYS A 55 9.06 3.62 4.08
N LYS A 56 7.81 3.28 4.37
CA LYS A 56 7.34 2.80 5.67
C LYS A 56 6.13 1.91 5.47
N LEU A 57 5.93 0.95 6.36
CA LEU A 57 4.70 0.17 6.36
C LEU A 57 3.51 1.11 6.68
N PRO A 58 2.47 1.18 5.84
CA PRO A 58 1.26 1.93 6.18
C PRO A 58 0.59 1.34 7.40
N THR A 59 -0.33 2.06 8.05
CA THR A 59 -1.14 1.46 9.12
C THR A 59 -2.14 0.46 8.55
N LEU A 60 -2.63 -0.43 9.41
CA LEU A 60 -3.66 -1.40 9.04
C LEU A 60 -4.91 -0.69 8.47
N ALA A 61 -5.35 0.40 9.11
CA ALA A 61 -6.51 1.17 8.67
C ALA A 61 -6.35 1.74 7.25
N VAL A 62 -5.18 2.29 6.92
CA VAL A 62 -4.89 2.82 5.56
C VAL A 62 -4.86 1.68 4.54
N THR A 63 -4.27 0.54 4.90
CA THR A 63 -4.21 -0.65 4.05
C THR A 63 -5.62 -1.16 3.73
N THR A 64 -6.43 -1.42 4.75
CA THR A 64 -7.80 -1.91 4.62
C THR A 64 -8.65 -0.97 3.76
N ALA A 65 -8.58 0.35 4.01
CA ALA A 65 -9.32 1.33 3.22
C ALA A 65 -8.85 1.41 1.75
N PHE A 66 -7.54 1.30 1.49
CA PHE A 66 -7.00 1.24 0.14
C PHE A 66 -7.49 -0.01 -0.60
N VAL A 67 -7.44 -1.16 0.07
CA VAL A 67 -7.86 -2.45 -0.47
C VAL A 67 -9.33 -2.44 -0.82
N ARG A 68 -10.17 -1.95 0.11
CA ARG A 68 -11.61 -1.75 -0.10
C ARG A 68 -11.90 -0.82 -1.28
N ALA A 69 -11.16 0.30 -1.40
CA ALA A 69 -11.32 1.24 -2.51
C ALA A 69 -10.91 0.67 -3.89
N CYS A 70 -10.02 -0.31 -3.88
CA CYS A 70 -9.60 -1.12 -5.03
C CYS A 70 -10.48 -2.36 -5.25
N GLY A 71 -11.43 -2.67 -4.36
CA GLY A 71 -12.29 -3.86 -4.46
C GLY A 71 -11.61 -5.18 -4.09
N GLY A 72 -10.49 -5.14 -3.38
CA GLY A 72 -9.80 -6.34 -2.89
C GLY A 72 -10.37 -6.87 -1.56
N ASP A 73 -9.91 -8.05 -1.16
CA ASP A 73 -10.34 -8.69 0.10
C ASP A 73 -9.58 -8.11 1.31
N GLU A 74 -10.30 -7.36 2.15
CA GLU A 74 -9.76 -6.69 3.34
C GLU A 74 -9.10 -7.67 4.31
N ARG A 75 -9.69 -8.86 4.53
CA ARG A 75 -9.18 -9.84 5.50
C ARG A 75 -7.89 -10.51 5.05
N ALA A 76 -7.80 -10.88 3.77
CA ALA A 76 -6.58 -11.40 3.18
C ALA A 76 -5.44 -10.38 3.26
N TRP A 77 -5.77 -9.11 3.06
CA TRP A 77 -4.80 -8.01 3.15
C TRP A 77 -4.39 -7.67 4.59
N GLU A 78 -5.28 -7.78 5.57
CA GLU A 78 -4.91 -7.71 6.98
C GLU A 78 -3.87 -8.77 7.35
N ALA A 79 -4.08 -10.02 6.93
CA ALA A 79 -3.12 -11.10 7.21
C ALA A 79 -1.75 -10.82 6.58
N ARG A 80 -1.73 -10.35 5.31
CA ARG A 80 -0.49 -9.93 4.63
C ARG A 80 0.20 -8.77 5.35
N TRP A 81 -0.57 -7.79 5.82
CA TRP A 81 -0.03 -6.66 6.57
C TRP A 81 0.63 -7.09 7.87
N ARG A 82 -0.01 -7.99 8.62
CA ARG A 82 0.56 -8.54 9.87
C ARG A 82 1.85 -9.30 9.61
N ALA A 83 1.89 -10.10 8.54
CA ALA A 83 3.10 -10.81 8.13
C ALA A 83 4.24 -9.84 7.76
N ALA A 84 3.94 -8.79 6.98
CA ALA A 84 4.91 -7.75 6.64
C ALA A 84 5.39 -6.97 7.87
N SER A 85 4.51 -6.68 8.83
CA SER A 85 4.87 -6.02 10.08
C SER A 85 5.76 -6.90 10.97
N ALA A 86 5.50 -8.21 11.02
CA ALA A 86 6.32 -9.16 11.77
C ALA A 86 7.70 -9.30 11.12
N ALA A 87 7.77 -9.41 9.78
CA ALA A 87 9.03 -9.43 9.05
C ALA A 87 9.85 -8.15 9.27
N LEU A 88 9.21 -6.98 9.19
CA LEU A 88 9.85 -5.69 9.47
C LEU A 88 10.39 -5.59 10.90
N ALA A 89 9.70 -6.19 11.87
CA ALA A 89 10.20 -6.23 13.25
C ALA A 89 11.43 -7.15 13.38
N ALA A 90 11.44 -8.29 12.68
CA ALA A 90 12.58 -9.22 12.65
C ALA A 90 13.78 -8.69 11.86
N GLU A 91 13.57 -7.84 10.84
CA GLU A 91 14.66 -7.17 10.10
C GLU A 91 15.37 -6.07 10.91
N ARG A 92 14.78 -5.65 12.04
CA ARG A 92 15.30 -4.57 12.91
C ARG A 92 16.02 -5.08 14.16
N ASP A 93 16.01 -6.39 14.39
CA ASP A 93 16.74 -7.11 15.46
C ASP A 93 18.11 -7.57 14.93
#